data_AF-A0A645HV46-F1
#
_entry.id   AF-A0A645HV46-F1
#
_cell.length_a   1.000
_cell.length_b   1.000
_cell.length_c   1.000
_cell.angle_alpha   90.00
_cell.angle_beta   90.00
_cell.angle_gamma   90.00
#
_symmetry.space_group_name_H-M   'P 1'
#
loop_
_entity.id
_entity.type
_entity.pdbx_description
1 polymer ?
#
loop_
_entity_poly.entity_id
_entity_poly.type
_entity_poly.pdbx_seq_one_letter_code
_entity_poly.pdbx_strand_id
1 'polypeptide(L)'
;MQSEDVSVDTASLDESKCTILEAVIPDGNKYIATEKLWMDNETLLPLKLVIYDENGGERYVITYNNFEYNPKMDDTVFTVQ
;
A
#
# COMPACT_ATOMS: atom_id res chain seq x y z
N MET A 1 2.90 -33.03 -3.37
CA MET A 1 2.70 -31.77 -2.63
C MET A 1 1.73 -30.96 -3.45
N GLN A 2 0.47 -30.89 -3.02
CA GLN A 2 -0.56 -30.06 -3.65
C GLN A 2 -0.23 -28.62 -3.31
N SER A 3 -0.02 -27.78 -4.32
CA SER A 3 -0.05 -26.34 -4.15
C SER A 3 -1.50 -25.99 -3.88
N GLU A 4 -1.78 -25.46 -2.70
CA GLU A 4 -3.05 -24.79 -2.42
C GLU A 4 -3.25 -23.68 -3.45
N ASP A 5 -4.48 -23.53 -3.93
CA ASP A 5 -4.89 -22.57 -4.96
C ASP A 5 -4.37 -21.16 -4.67
N VAL A 6 -3.32 -20.75 -5.39
CA VAL A 6 -2.88 -19.36 -5.44
C VAL A 6 -3.65 -18.71 -6.59
N SER A 7 -4.78 -18.09 -6.26
CA SER A 7 -5.44 -17.12 -7.15
C SER A 7 -4.60 -15.85 -7.15
N VAL A 8 -3.78 -15.65 -8.18
CA VAL A 8 -3.20 -14.34 -8.47
C VAL A 8 -4.22 -13.55 -9.27
N ASP A 9 -5.13 -12.87 -8.58
CA ASP A 9 -5.96 -11.83 -9.19
C ASP A 9 -5.09 -10.59 -9.44
N THR A 10 -4.26 -10.64 -10.48
CA THR A 10 -3.67 -9.43 -11.06
C THR A 10 -4.72 -8.73 -11.91
N ALA A 11 -5.74 -8.16 -11.25
CA ALA A 11 -6.46 -7.06 -11.87
C ALA A 11 -5.47 -5.91 -12.00
N SER A 12 -5.05 -5.61 -13.22
CA SER A 12 -4.23 -4.43 -13.51
C SER A 12 -4.95 -3.20 -12.98
N LEU A 13 -4.32 -2.50 -12.03
CA LEU A 13 -4.83 -1.25 -11.46
C LEU A 13 -5.09 -0.25 -12.59
N ASP A 14 -6.34 0.20 -12.74
CA ASP A 14 -6.70 1.22 -13.72
C ASP A 14 -6.34 2.60 -13.16
N GLU A 15 -5.17 3.12 -13.52
CA GLU A 15 -4.68 4.41 -13.05
C GLU A 15 -5.60 5.58 -13.44
N SER A 16 -6.44 5.44 -14.47
CA SER A 16 -7.38 6.51 -14.88
C SER A 16 -8.49 6.75 -13.86
N LYS A 17 -8.75 5.76 -12.99
CA LYS A 17 -9.72 5.83 -11.89
C LYS A 17 -9.09 6.17 -10.55
N CYS A 18 -7.80 6.45 -10.54
CA CYS A 18 -7.06 6.75 -9.33
C CYS A 18 -6.65 8.23 -9.28
N THR A 19 -6.58 8.76 -8.07
CA THR A 19 -5.74 9.93 -7.77
C THR A 19 -4.39 9.41 -7.29
N ILE A 20 -3.31 9.85 -7.93
CA ILE A 20 -1.94 9.49 -7.56
C ILE A 20 -1.34 10.62 -6.73
N LEU A 21 -0.96 10.31 -5.50
CA LEU A 21 -0.27 11.23 -4.60
C LEU A 21 1.21 10.83 -4.55
N GLU A 22 2.09 11.77 -4.88
CA GLU A 22 3.54 11.60 -4.82
C GLU A 22 4.12 12.50 -3.74
N ALA A 23 5.02 11.97 -2.92
CA ALA A 23 5.71 12.72 -1.88
C ALA A 23 7.18 12.32 -1.76
N VAL A 24 8.01 13.30 -1.40
CA VAL A 24 9.39 13.06 -0.94
C VAL A 24 9.32 12.74 0.54
N ILE A 25 10.04 11.70 0.97
CA ILE A 25 10.14 11.34 2.38
C ILE A 25 11.26 12.18 3.00
N PRO A 26 10.94 13.15 3.88
CA PRO A 26 11.96 13.97 4.54
C PRO A 26 12.87 13.08 5.38
N ASP A 27 14.16 13.39 5.40
CA ASP A 27 15.18 12.60 6.09
C ASP A 27 15.21 11.11 5.67
N GLY A 28 14.71 10.83 4.46
CA GLY A 28 14.85 9.55 3.81
C GLY A 28 16.32 9.12 3.68
N ASN A 29 16.52 7.83 3.42
CA ASN A 29 17.85 7.28 3.14
C ASN A 29 17.89 6.71 1.72
N LYS A 30 19.06 6.21 1.31
CA LYS A 30 19.24 5.65 -0.04
C LYS A 30 18.28 4.51 -0.44
N TYR A 31 17.51 3.94 0.50
CA TYR A 31 16.50 2.91 0.26
C TYR A 31 15.05 3.43 0.39
N ILE A 32 14.85 4.63 0.90
CA ILE A 32 13.53 5.21 1.20
C ILE A 32 13.64 6.71 0.91
N ALA A 33 13.28 7.13 -0.31
CA ALA A 33 13.45 8.50 -0.79
C ALA A 33 12.11 9.15 -1.17
N THR A 34 11.26 8.43 -1.90
CA THR A 34 9.95 8.94 -2.33
C THR A 34 8.88 7.87 -2.19
N GLU A 35 7.63 8.30 -2.19
CA GLU A 35 6.47 7.43 -2.18
C GLU A 35 5.44 7.85 -3.21
N LYS A 36 4.66 6.87 -3.66
CA LYS A 36 3.51 7.03 -4.54
C LYS A 36 2.33 6.24 -3.99
N LEU A 37 1.21 6.91 -3.75
CA LEU A 37 -0.03 6.33 -3.25
C LEU A 37 -1.12 6.47 -4.31
N TRP A 38 -1.75 5.37 -4.68
CA TRP A 38 -2.91 5.34 -5.56
C TRP A 38 -4.16 5.26 -4.69
N MET A 39 -5.02 6.26 -4.83
CA MET A 39 -6.30 6.38 -4.15
C MET A 39 -7.43 6.14 -5.16
N ASP A 40 -8.36 5.26 -4.84
CA ASP A 40 -9.57 5.08 -5.63
C ASP A 40 -10.44 6.36 -5.60
N ASN A 41 -10.82 6.89 -6.76
CA ASN A 41 -11.56 8.17 -6.83
C ASN A 41 -13.01 8.07 -6.36
N GLU A 42 -13.60 6.88 -6.34
CA GLU A 42 -15.01 6.68 -5.95
C GLU A 42 -15.14 6.47 -4.44
N THR A 43 -14.34 5.56 -3.90
CA THR A 43 -14.38 5.13 -2.49
C THR A 43 -13.46 5.95 -1.60
N LEU A 44 -12.48 6.65 -2.18
CA LEU A 44 -11.40 7.35 -1.47
C LEU A 44 -10.56 6.42 -0.58
N LEU A 45 -10.50 5.14 -0.92
CA LEU A 45 -9.67 4.16 -0.22
C LEU A 45 -8.33 3.96 -0.95
N PRO A 46 -7.25 3.66 -0.21
CA PRO A 46 -5.97 3.35 -0.83
C PRO A 46 -6.05 2.01 -1.56
N LEU A 47 -5.45 1.93 -2.74
CA LEU A 47 -5.35 0.70 -3.53
C LEU A 47 -3.92 0.15 -3.55
N LYS A 48 -2.93 1.05 -3.69
CA LYS A 48 -1.52 0.69 -3.78
C LYS A 48 -0.64 1.78 -3.17
N LEU A 49 0.39 1.40 -2.45
CA LEU A 49 1.48 2.28 -2.02
C LEU A 49 2.81 1.69 -2.51
N VAL A 50 3.62 2.52 -3.16
CA VAL A 50 5.00 2.17 -3.52
C VAL A 50 5.94 3.15 -2.87
N ILE A 51 6.98 2.62 -2.22
CA ILE A 51 8.12 3.40 -1.71
C ILE A 51 9.32 3.10 -2.60
N TYR A 52 9.97 4.15 -3.06
CA TYR A 52 11.12 4.09 -3.95
C TYR A 52 12.41 4.47 -3.23
N ASP A 53 13.51 3.91 -3.71
CA ASP A 53 14.85 4.36 -3.36
C ASP A 53 15.24 5.67 -4.08
N GLU A 54 16.42 6.19 -3.76
CA GLU A 54 16.94 7.44 -4.33
C GLU A 54 17.16 7.39 -5.86
N ASN A 55 17.22 6.19 -6.44
CA ASN A 55 17.39 5.96 -7.88
C ASN A 55 16.06 5.65 -8.59
N GLY A 56 14.93 5.74 -7.88
CA GLY A 56 13.60 5.41 -8.41
C GLY A 56 13.31 3.91 -8.47
N GLY A 57 14.11 3.06 -7.84
CA GLY A 57 13.84 1.63 -7.73
C GLY A 57 12.76 1.36 -6.69
N GLU A 58 11.76 0.54 -7.04
CA GLU A 58 10.73 0.10 -6.10
C GLU A 58 11.35 -0.74 -4.97
N ARG A 59 11.09 -0.36 -3.72
CA ARG A 59 11.58 -1.06 -2.52
C ARG A 59 10.49 -1.73 -1.73
N TYR A 60 9.36 -1.05 -1.59
CA TYR A 60 8.17 -1.60 -0.96
C TYR A 60 7.00 -1.41 -1.90
N VAL A 61 6.26 -2.49 -2.14
CA VAL A 61 5.02 -2.48 -2.91
C VAL A 61 3.94 -3.07 -2.03
N ILE A 62 3.02 -2.23 -1.59
CA ILE A 62 1.89 -2.61 -0.74
C ILE A 62 0.62 -2.51 -1.59
N THR A 63 -0.15 -3.60 -1.63
CA THR A 63 -1.48 -3.64 -2.24
C THR A 63 -2.52 -3.80 -1.14
N TYR A 64 -3.53 -2.94 -1.15
CA TYR A 64 -4.61 -2.95 -0.19
C TYR A 64 -5.80 -3.73 -0.75
N ASN A 65 -6.11 -4.88 -0.13
CA ASN A 65 -7.23 -5.72 -0.57
C ASN A 65 -8.51 -5.43 0.21
N ASN A 66 -8.42 -5.39 1.55
CA ASN A 66 -9.54 -5.09 2.45
C ASN A 66 -9.13 -4.02 3.45
N PHE A 67 -9.18 -2.76 3.03
CA PHE A 67 -8.84 -1.63 3.91
C PHE A 67 -10.06 -1.16 4.70
N GLU A 68 -9.90 -0.96 6.01
CA GLU A 68 -10.90 -0.38 6.89
C GLU A 68 -10.32 0.85 7.59
N TYR A 69 -11.02 1.98 7.51
CA TYR A 69 -10.57 3.21 8.13
C TYR A 69 -10.99 3.25 9.60
N ASN A 70 -10.01 3.38 10.50
CA ASN A 70 -10.23 3.51 11.94
C ASN A 70 -11.20 2.44 12.52
N PRO A 71 -10.93 1.14 12.32
CA PRO A 71 -11.77 0.08 12.85
C PRO A 71 -11.83 0.18 14.37
N LYS A 72 -13.00 -0.08 14.96
CA LYS A 72 -13.10 -0.21 16.41
C LYS A 72 -12.35 -1.47 16.84
N MET A 73 -11.33 -1.30 17.67
CA MET A 73 -10.58 -2.41 18.26
C MET A 73 -10.96 -2.56 19.72
N ASP A 74 -10.96 -3.80 20.20
CA ASP A 74 -11.12 -4.09 21.63
C ASP A 74 -9.82 -3.75 22.38
N ASP A 75 -9.94 -3.18 23.58
CA ASP A 75 -8.79 -2.75 24.40
C ASP A 75 -7.86 -3.94 24.77
N THR A 76 -8.35 -5.17 24.67
CA THR A 76 -7.58 -6.39 24.93
C THR A 76 -6.72 -6.84 23.76
N VAL A 77 -6.88 -6.25 22.57
CA VAL A 77 -6.11 -6.63 21.36
C VAL A 77 -4.61 -6.39 21.56
N PHE A 78 -4.23 -5.35 22.29
CA PHE A 78 -2.83 -5.03 22.59
C PHE A 78 -2.59 -5.12 24.10
N THR A 79 -2.04 -6.25 24.54
CA THR A 79 -1.56 -6.42 25.92
C THR A 79 -0.04 -6.51 25.94
N VAL A 80 0.60 -5.72 26.80
CA VAL A 80 2.05 -5.83 27.06
C VAL A 80 2.24 -6.84 28.19
N GLN A 81 3.06 -7.86 27.95
CA GLN A 81 3.48 -8.83 28.96
C GLN A 81 4.66 -8.31 29.79
#